data_AF-A0A7W7RKI9-F1
#
_entry.id   AF-A0A7W7RKI9-F1
#
_cell.length_a   1.000
_cell.length_b   1.000
_cell.length_c   1.000
_cell.angle_alpha   90.00
_cell.angle_beta   90.00
_cell.angle_gamma   90.00
#
_symmetry.space_group_name_H-M   'P 1'
#
loop_
_entity.id
_entity.type
_entity.pdbx_description
1 polymer ?
#
loop_
_entity_poly.entity_id
_entity_poly.type
_entity_poly.pdbx_seq_one_letter_code
_entity_poly.pdbx_strand_id
1 'polypeptide(L)'
;MTIRSVVFDVGETLVDETRIFTRWADRLGIPRLTFFGIIGGVLAEGRELTDAFTTVRPGFDLATESAAWRTEEPGSRREHFGPEDLYSDVRPALDALRDAGLGVLIAGNQPSEAGRELLAMDLPVDGVHVSEDWGVAKPDPAFFERVRATAGVPAGEILYVGDRLDNDVDPAKAAGMRAALVRRGILGYLHAERSGAERADVVIDNLTELPAWIKDSA
;
A
#
# COMPACT_ATOMS: atom_id res chain seq x y z
N MET A 1 -11.62 -23.29 0.05
CA MET A 1 -10.68 -23.11 1.19
C MET A 1 -11.00 -21.74 1.74
N THR A 2 -11.50 -21.64 2.97
CA THR A 2 -12.16 -20.42 3.46
C THR A 2 -11.14 -19.40 3.96
N ILE A 3 -11.13 -18.19 3.38
CA ILE A 3 -10.38 -17.04 3.94
C ILE A 3 -10.94 -16.73 5.33
N ARG A 4 -10.05 -16.49 6.30
CA ARG A 4 -10.39 -16.08 7.67
C ARG A 4 -9.84 -14.71 8.03
N SER A 5 -8.80 -14.25 7.35
CA SER A 5 -8.18 -12.95 7.60
C SER A 5 -7.86 -12.24 6.28
N VAL A 6 -8.10 -10.94 6.23
CA VAL A 6 -7.69 -10.06 5.14
C VAL A 6 -6.67 -9.06 5.68
N VAL A 7 -5.56 -8.89 4.97
CA VAL A 7 -4.46 -8.02 5.36
C VAL A 7 -4.22 -7.02 4.23
N PHE A 8 -4.25 -5.73 4.56
CA PHE A 8 -4.13 -4.65 3.57
C PHE A 8 -2.77 -3.97 3.66
N ASP A 9 -2.14 -3.76 2.50
CA ASP A 9 -1.11 -2.74 2.36
C ASP A 9 -1.68 -1.32 2.55
N VAL A 10 -0.81 -0.30 2.57
CA VAL A 10 -1.16 1.09 2.86
C VAL A 10 -1.18 1.97 1.61
N GLY A 11 -0.02 2.26 1.02
CA GLY A 11 0.12 3.19 -0.10
C GLY A 11 -0.52 2.62 -1.36
N GLU A 12 -1.32 3.43 -2.06
CA GLU A 12 -2.11 3.02 -3.24
C GLU A 12 -2.98 1.76 -3.02
N THR A 13 -3.21 1.36 -1.77
CA THR A 13 -4.13 0.28 -1.40
C THR A 13 -5.23 0.83 -0.51
N LEU A 14 -4.90 1.52 0.58
CA LEU A 14 -5.85 2.24 1.42
C LEU A 14 -5.76 3.76 1.19
N VAL A 15 -4.55 4.27 0.92
CA VAL A 15 -4.24 5.69 0.80
C VAL A 15 -4.01 6.04 -0.67
N ASP A 16 -4.72 7.04 -1.18
CA ASP A 16 -4.44 7.72 -2.44
C ASP A 16 -3.26 8.70 -2.24
N GLU A 17 -2.12 8.39 -2.82
CA GLU A 17 -0.89 9.18 -2.64
C GLU A 17 -0.83 10.39 -3.58
N THR A 18 -1.88 10.65 -4.39
CA THR A 18 -1.95 11.79 -5.31
C THR A 18 -1.66 13.11 -4.61
N ARG A 19 -2.19 13.33 -3.39
CA ARG A 19 -1.91 14.54 -2.61
C ARG A 19 -0.46 14.60 -2.17
N ILE A 20 0.13 13.47 -1.77
CA ILE A 20 1.53 13.37 -1.34
C ILE A 20 2.46 13.78 -2.49
N PHE A 21 2.30 13.16 -3.66
CA PHE A 21 3.13 13.47 -4.83
C PHE A 21 2.86 14.85 -5.41
N THR A 22 1.63 15.37 -5.27
CA THR A 22 1.32 16.78 -5.57
C THR A 22 2.17 17.71 -4.71
N ARG A 23 2.28 17.45 -3.40
CA ARG A 23 3.08 18.28 -2.51
C ARG A 23 4.57 18.17 -2.81
N TRP A 24 5.06 16.99 -3.22
CA TRP A 24 6.43 16.86 -3.72
C TRP A 24 6.67 17.69 -4.98
N ALA A 25 5.75 17.66 -5.95
CA ALA A 25 5.86 18.51 -7.14
C ALA A 25 5.92 20.01 -6.77
N ASP A 26 5.02 20.44 -5.87
CA ASP A 26 4.97 21.82 -5.39
C ASP A 26 6.25 22.21 -4.64
N ARG A 27 6.79 21.34 -3.76
CA ARG A 27 8.07 21.54 -3.04
C ARG A 27 9.26 21.64 -3.99
N LEU A 28 9.26 20.84 -5.05
CA LEU A 28 10.35 20.84 -6.03
C LEU A 28 10.23 21.99 -7.04
N GLY A 29 9.10 22.70 -7.08
CA GLY A 29 8.82 23.76 -8.05
C GLY A 29 8.51 23.24 -9.46
N ILE A 30 7.97 22.01 -9.57
CA ILE A 30 7.70 21.33 -10.84
C ILE A 30 6.19 21.30 -11.09
N PRO A 31 5.71 21.54 -12.32
CA PRO A 31 4.31 21.32 -12.64
C PRO A 31 3.88 19.87 -12.34
N ARG A 32 2.75 19.70 -11.66
CA ARG A 32 2.24 18.38 -11.23
C ARG A 32 2.14 17.38 -12.37
N LEU A 33 1.60 17.81 -13.52
CA LEU A 33 1.53 16.99 -14.74
C LEU A 33 2.90 16.45 -15.16
N THR A 34 3.92 17.31 -15.12
CA THR A 34 5.29 16.93 -15.48
C THR A 34 5.87 15.94 -14.50
N PHE A 35 5.71 16.17 -13.19
CA PHE A 35 6.25 15.27 -12.18
C PHE A 35 5.58 13.89 -12.25
N PHE A 36 4.24 13.84 -12.37
CA PHE A 36 3.51 12.58 -12.51
C PHE A 36 3.87 11.83 -13.79
N GLY A 37 4.04 12.54 -14.91
CA GLY A 37 4.50 11.94 -16.17
C GLY A 37 5.88 11.31 -16.05
N ILE A 38 6.80 11.95 -15.31
CA ILE A 38 8.15 11.41 -15.06
C ILE A 38 8.11 10.20 -14.13
N ILE A 39 7.32 10.26 -13.05
CA ILE A 39 7.10 9.09 -12.17
C ILE A 39 6.57 7.91 -13.00
N GLY A 40 5.53 8.14 -13.80
CA GLY A 40 4.95 7.14 -14.68
C GLY A 40 5.97 6.53 -15.64
N GLY A 41 6.77 7.36 -16.33
CA GLY A 41 7.80 6.91 -17.25
C GLY A 41 8.88 6.06 -16.59
N VAL A 42 9.41 6.52 -15.45
CA VAL A 42 10.44 5.80 -14.67
C VAL A 42 9.92 4.44 -14.20
N LEU A 43 8.72 4.40 -13.62
CA LEU A 43 8.14 3.14 -13.13
C LEU A 43 7.79 2.18 -14.28
N ALA A 44 7.38 2.68 -15.44
CA ALA A 44 7.13 1.87 -16.62
C ALA A 44 8.41 1.21 -17.18
N GLU A 45 9.56 1.84 -17.00
CA GLU A 45 10.89 1.27 -17.31
C GLU A 45 11.38 0.25 -16.28
N GLY A 46 10.61 0.01 -15.20
CA GLY A 46 11.00 -0.88 -14.11
C GLY A 46 12.06 -0.28 -13.17
N ARG A 47 12.22 1.04 -13.19
CA ARG A 47 13.10 1.78 -12.29
C ARG A 47 12.36 2.15 -11.00
N GLU A 48 13.13 2.52 -9.98
CA GLU A 48 12.59 2.88 -8.66
C GLU A 48 11.92 4.25 -8.66
N LEU A 49 10.93 4.47 -7.81
CA LEU A 49 10.25 5.78 -7.67
C LEU A 49 11.24 6.93 -7.39
N THR A 50 12.29 6.67 -6.61
CA THR A 50 13.33 7.65 -6.28
C THR A 50 14.08 8.19 -7.50
N ASP A 51 14.14 7.40 -8.58
CA ASP A 51 14.74 7.84 -9.85
C ASP A 51 13.95 8.97 -10.51
N ALA A 52 12.64 9.10 -10.25
CA ALA A 52 11.86 10.22 -10.76
C ALA A 52 12.35 11.55 -10.16
N PHE A 53 12.71 11.54 -8.87
CA PHE A 53 13.24 12.72 -8.19
C PHE A 53 14.61 13.13 -8.74
N THR A 54 15.52 12.16 -8.93
CA THR A 54 16.85 12.43 -9.50
C THR A 54 16.78 12.83 -10.97
N THR A 55 15.78 12.35 -11.70
CA THR A 55 15.51 12.76 -13.10
C THR A 55 15.14 14.24 -13.18
N VAL A 56 14.30 14.75 -12.26
CA VAL A 56 13.94 16.17 -12.29
C VAL A 56 15.00 17.07 -11.65
N ARG A 57 15.68 16.58 -10.61
CA ARG A 57 16.74 17.31 -9.92
C ARG A 57 17.96 16.39 -9.75
N PRO A 58 18.96 16.46 -10.65
CA PRO A 58 20.18 15.65 -10.52
C PRO A 58 20.85 15.84 -9.16
N GLY A 59 21.25 14.73 -8.53
CA GLY A 59 21.84 14.74 -7.19
C GLY A 59 20.85 14.97 -6.05
N PHE A 60 19.53 14.89 -6.30
CA PHE A 60 18.52 14.95 -5.26
C PHE A 60 18.68 13.81 -4.26
N ASP A 61 18.68 14.17 -2.97
CA ASP A 61 18.67 13.24 -1.86
C ASP A 61 17.33 13.38 -1.10
N LEU A 62 16.47 12.38 -1.25
CA LEU A 62 15.11 12.39 -0.70
C LEU A 62 15.11 12.50 0.83
N ALA A 63 16.05 11.82 1.50
CA ALA A 63 16.12 11.82 2.97
C ALA A 63 16.52 13.21 3.51
N THR A 64 17.51 13.85 2.90
CA THR A 64 17.97 15.20 3.25
C THR A 64 16.85 16.21 3.00
N GLU A 65 16.18 16.13 1.86
CA GLU A 65 15.06 17.04 1.54
C GLU A 65 13.86 16.84 2.47
N SER A 66 13.49 15.59 2.79
CA SER A 66 12.46 15.26 3.79
C SER A 66 12.83 15.82 5.18
N ALA A 67 14.08 15.67 5.61
CA ALA A 67 14.55 16.21 6.89
C ALA A 67 14.51 17.74 6.93
N ALA A 68 14.89 18.41 5.85
CA ALA A 68 14.77 19.86 5.71
C ALA A 68 13.29 20.28 5.76
N TRP A 69 12.40 19.60 5.04
CA TRP A 69 10.96 19.88 5.05
C TRP A 69 10.36 19.75 6.44
N ARG A 70 10.74 18.70 7.19
CA ARG A 70 10.33 18.51 8.59
C ARG A 70 10.73 19.67 9.49
N THR A 71 11.89 20.26 9.24
CA THR A 71 12.40 21.40 10.02
C THR A 71 11.69 22.70 9.65
N GLU A 72 11.44 22.92 8.35
CA GLU A 72 10.76 24.12 7.82
C GLU A 72 9.27 24.16 8.18
N GLU A 73 8.60 23.01 8.14
CA GLU A 73 7.16 22.88 8.35
C GLU A 73 6.81 21.77 9.37
N PRO A 74 7.19 21.92 10.66
CA PRO A 74 7.01 20.87 11.65
C PRO A 74 5.54 20.51 11.91
N GLY A 75 4.62 21.45 11.74
CA GLY A 75 3.18 21.26 11.93
C GLY A 75 2.38 20.92 10.67
N SER A 76 3.03 20.85 9.49
CA SER A 76 2.33 20.47 8.26
C SER A 76 2.39 18.96 8.03
N ARG A 77 1.50 18.45 7.17
CA ARG A 77 1.52 17.03 6.78
C ARG A 77 2.70 16.67 5.87
N ARG A 78 3.39 17.62 5.23
CA ARG A 78 4.55 17.38 4.36
C ARG A 78 4.34 16.20 3.39
N GLU A 79 5.09 15.11 3.51
CA GLU A 79 4.97 13.87 2.75
C GLU A 79 4.08 12.79 3.41
N HIS A 80 3.37 13.12 4.49
CA HIS A 80 2.46 12.23 5.21
C HIS A 80 1.00 12.35 4.74
N PHE A 81 0.25 11.27 4.94
CA PHE A 81 -1.18 11.17 4.64
C PHE A 81 -2.06 11.43 5.86
N GLY A 82 -3.35 11.68 5.62
CA GLY A 82 -4.39 11.81 6.62
C GLY A 82 -5.68 11.08 6.22
N PRO A 83 -6.74 11.15 7.05
CA PRO A 83 -8.02 10.50 6.75
C PRO A 83 -8.63 10.93 5.41
N GLU A 84 -8.34 12.15 4.95
CA GLU A 84 -8.84 12.66 3.68
C GLU A 84 -8.19 12.02 2.45
N ASP A 85 -7.06 11.32 2.62
CA ASP A 85 -6.36 10.62 1.54
C ASP A 85 -6.82 9.16 1.42
N LEU A 86 -7.73 8.69 2.26
CA LEU A 86 -8.28 7.35 2.10
C LEU A 86 -9.14 7.27 0.84
N TYR A 87 -8.98 6.19 0.08
CA TYR A 87 -9.95 5.89 -0.98
C TYR A 87 -11.35 5.75 -0.38
N SER A 88 -12.35 6.28 -1.10
CA SER A 88 -13.73 6.38 -0.62
C SER A 88 -14.39 5.05 -0.23
N ASP A 89 -13.88 3.94 -0.74
CA ASP A 89 -14.40 2.59 -0.54
C ASP A 89 -13.71 1.84 0.61
N VAL A 90 -12.65 2.39 1.21
CA VAL A 90 -11.88 1.74 2.28
C VAL A 90 -12.76 1.42 3.48
N ARG A 91 -13.41 2.42 4.08
CA ARG A 91 -14.24 2.19 5.27
C ARG A 91 -15.40 1.23 4.99
N PRO A 92 -16.20 1.42 3.92
CA PRO A 92 -17.25 0.46 3.58
C PRO A 92 -16.77 -0.98 3.38
N ALA A 93 -15.61 -1.17 2.73
CA ALA A 93 -15.05 -2.50 2.51
C ALA A 93 -14.60 -3.15 3.82
N LEU A 94 -13.87 -2.42 4.67
CA LEU A 94 -13.39 -2.93 5.96
C LEU A 94 -14.56 -3.26 6.91
N ASP A 95 -15.60 -2.42 6.96
CA ASP A 95 -16.84 -2.71 7.70
C ASP A 95 -17.50 -4.00 7.20
N ALA A 96 -17.68 -4.14 5.89
CA ALA A 96 -18.31 -5.34 5.31
C ALA A 96 -17.52 -6.63 5.58
N LEU A 97 -16.19 -6.56 5.59
CA LEU A 97 -15.33 -7.70 5.93
C LEU A 97 -15.46 -8.08 7.40
N ARG A 98 -15.51 -7.09 8.30
CA ARG A 98 -15.74 -7.32 9.73
C ARG A 98 -17.13 -7.86 10.03
N ASP A 99 -18.16 -7.35 9.38
CA ASP A 99 -19.54 -7.85 9.49
C ASP A 99 -19.65 -9.30 8.99
N ALA A 100 -18.80 -9.71 8.05
CA ALA A 100 -18.66 -11.09 7.61
C ALA A 100 -17.88 -12.00 8.60
N GLY A 101 -17.39 -11.45 9.71
CA GLY A 101 -16.65 -12.18 10.75
C GLY A 101 -15.20 -12.49 10.39
N LEU A 102 -14.62 -11.77 9.44
CA LEU A 102 -13.21 -11.91 9.05
C LEU A 102 -12.32 -11.08 9.96
N GLY A 103 -11.11 -11.58 10.22
CA GLY A 103 -10.04 -10.76 10.78
C GLY A 103 -9.56 -9.74 9.74
N VAL A 104 -9.39 -8.49 10.14
CA VAL A 104 -9.00 -7.39 9.25
C VAL A 104 -7.78 -6.69 9.81
N LEU A 105 -6.65 -6.76 9.11
CA LEU A 105 -5.39 -6.17 9.54
C LEU A 105 -4.85 -5.19 8.49
N ILE A 106 -4.08 -4.21 8.95
CA ILE A 106 -3.23 -3.38 8.09
C ILE A 106 -1.78 -3.77 8.36
N ALA A 107 -1.03 -4.08 7.31
CA ALA A 107 0.40 -4.35 7.38
C ALA A 107 1.09 -3.82 6.11
N GLY A 108 1.98 -2.84 6.23
CA GLY A 108 2.64 -2.25 5.06
C GLY A 108 4.01 -1.64 5.32
N ASN A 109 4.71 -1.31 4.23
CA ASN A 109 6.00 -0.62 4.29
C ASN A 109 5.79 0.84 4.65
N GLN A 110 5.92 1.19 5.92
CA GLN A 110 5.61 2.51 6.45
C GLN A 110 6.48 2.84 7.66
N PRO A 111 6.75 4.13 7.92
CA PRO A 111 7.35 4.56 9.17
C PRO A 111 6.34 4.47 10.33
N SER A 112 6.86 4.44 11.55
CA SER A 112 6.12 4.40 12.81
C SER A 112 5.16 5.57 12.95
N GLU A 113 5.50 6.74 12.39
CA GLU A 113 4.63 7.92 12.35
C GLU A 113 3.35 7.65 11.56
N ALA A 114 3.47 7.03 10.37
CA ALA A 114 2.32 6.65 9.56
C ALA A 114 1.45 5.57 10.25
N GLY A 115 2.06 4.65 11.01
CA GLY A 115 1.34 3.69 11.85
C GLY A 115 0.46 4.37 12.92
N ARG A 116 0.98 5.43 13.57
CA ARG A 116 0.21 6.22 14.54
C ARG A 116 -0.94 6.98 13.88
N GLU A 117 -0.73 7.55 12.69
CA GLU A 117 -1.78 8.22 11.93
C GLU A 117 -2.89 7.24 11.55
N LEU A 118 -2.56 6.05 11.03
CA LEU A 118 -3.54 5.00 10.70
C LEU A 118 -4.36 4.58 11.92
N LEU A 119 -3.73 4.43 13.10
CA LEU A 119 -4.45 4.15 14.35
C LEU A 119 -5.38 5.30 14.74
N ALA A 120 -4.95 6.56 14.56
CA ALA A 120 -5.76 7.74 14.87
C ALA A 120 -6.97 7.91 13.92
N MET A 121 -6.95 7.25 12.75
CA MET A 121 -8.09 7.26 11.82
C MET A 121 -9.29 6.43 12.29
N ASP A 122 -9.14 5.60 13.33
CA ASP A 122 -10.20 4.72 13.84
C ASP A 122 -10.85 3.91 12.70
N LEU A 123 -10.01 3.21 11.95
CA LEU A 123 -10.46 2.30 10.89
C LEU A 123 -11.03 1.03 11.51
N PRO A 124 -12.04 0.40 10.88
CA PRO A 124 -12.64 -0.82 11.40
C PRO A 124 -11.72 -2.02 11.10
N VAL A 125 -10.63 -2.13 11.86
CA VAL A 125 -9.59 -3.15 11.75
C VAL A 125 -9.21 -3.69 13.13
N ASP A 126 -8.69 -4.91 13.19
CA ASP A 126 -8.24 -5.56 14.42
C ASP A 126 -6.81 -5.15 14.83
N GLY A 127 -6.03 -4.62 13.88
CA GLY A 127 -4.65 -4.23 14.12
C GLY A 127 -4.04 -3.44 12.97
N VAL A 128 -3.11 -2.55 13.33
CA VAL A 128 -2.28 -1.79 12.41
C VAL A 128 -0.82 -2.11 12.70
N HIS A 129 -0.10 -2.49 11.66
CA HIS A 129 1.30 -2.88 11.73
C HIS A 129 2.08 -2.22 10.60
N VAL A 130 3.28 -1.73 10.91
CA VAL A 130 4.14 -1.08 9.92
C VAL A 130 5.53 -1.68 9.97
N SER A 131 6.21 -1.68 8.82
CA SER A 131 7.53 -2.31 8.66
C SER A 131 8.60 -1.78 9.63
N GLU A 132 8.59 -0.48 9.95
CA GLU A 132 9.58 0.10 10.87
C GLU A 132 9.44 -0.50 12.28
N ASP A 133 8.22 -0.63 12.79
CA ASP A 133 7.94 -1.23 14.11
C ASP A 133 8.29 -2.74 14.14
N TRP A 134 8.15 -3.43 13.01
CA TRP A 134 8.52 -4.84 12.88
C TRP A 134 10.01 -5.08 12.61
N GLY A 135 10.75 -4.06 12.18
CA GLY A 135 12.16 -4.16 11.76
C GLY A 135 12.38 -4.97 10.48
N VAL A 136 11.32 -5.28 9.74
CA VAL A 136 11.35 -6.02 8.46
C VAL A 136 10.36 -5.37 7.50
N ALA A 137 10.68 -5.35 6.21
CA ALA A 137 9.88 -4.70 5.17
C ALA A 137 9.69 -5.63 3.98
N LYS A 138 8.58 -5.49 3.27
CA LYS A 138 8.36 -6.14 1.97
C LYS A 138 9.46 -5.71 0.99
N PRO A 139 9.90 -6.58 0.07
CA PRO A 139 9.38 -7.94 -0.18
C PRO A 139 10.07 -9.05 0.64
N ASP A 140 10.76 -8.72 1.74
CA ASP A 140 11.44 -9.73 2.57
C ASP A 140 10.44 -10.79 3.09
N PRO A 141 10.69 -12.10 2.88
CA PRO A 141 9.83 -13.16 3.42
C PRO A 141 9.56 -13.04 4.92
N ALA A 142 10.49 -12.50 5.71
CA ALA A 142 10.31 -12.27 7.14
C ALA A 142 9.14 -11.32 7.46
N PHE A 143 8.80 -10.39 6.55
CA PHE A 143 7.60 -9.54 6.68
C PHE A 143 6.32 -10.39 6.63
N PHE A 144 6.20 -11.29 5.66
CA PHE A 144 5.03 -12.15 5.51
C PHE A 144 4.93 -13.21 6.61
N GLU A 145 6.06 -13.63 7.17
CA GLU A 145 6.07 -14.44 8.39
C GLU A 145 5.49 -13.68 9.59
N ARG A 146 5.77 -12.36 9.73
CA ARG A 146 5.14 -11.50 10.74
C ARG A 146 3.64 -11.34 10.50
N VAL A 147 3.23 -11.16 9.25
CA VAL A 147 1.81 -11.11 8.87
C VAL A 147 1.10 -12.41 9.30
N ARG A 148 1.66 -13.58 8.97
CA ARG A 148 1.09 -14.88 9.37
C ARG A 148 0.97 -15.03 10.88
N ALA A 149 2.04 -14.68 11.61
CA ALA A 149 2.05 -14.75 13.07
C ALA A 149 1.00 -13.84 13.71
N THR A 150 0.79 -12.65 13.14
CA THR A 150 -0.15 -11.65 13.62
C THR A 150 -1.60 -12.02 13.32
N ALA A 151 -1.88 -12.52 12.10
CA ALA A 151 -3.21 -12.97 11.70
C ALA A 151 -3.69 -14.20 12.50
N GLY A 152 -2.77 -15.01 13.03
CA GLY A 152 -3.12 -16.13 13.90
C GLY A 152 -3.88 -17.27 13.21
N VAL A 153 -3.86 -17.31 11.87
CA VAL A 153 -4.51 -18.34 11.04
C VAL A 153 -3.50 -18.95 10.05
N PRO A 154 -3.77 -20.15 9.48
CA PRO A 154 -2.94 -20.74 8.44
C PRO A 154 -2.73 -19.79 7.26
N ALA A 155 -1.54 -19.81 6.63
CA ALA A 155 -1.20 -18.89 5.53
C ALA A 155 -2.23 -18.93 4.39
N GLY A 156 -2.69 -20.11 3.99
CA GLY A 156 -3.70 -20.27 2.93
C GLY A 156 -5.09 -19.72 3.25
N GLU A 157 -5.34 -19.30 4.49
CA GLU A 157 -6.57 -18.66 4.96
C GLU A 157 -6.41 -17.13 5.11
N ILE A 158 -5.25 -16.58 4.72
CA ILE A 158 -4.95 -15.15 4.68
C ILE A 158 -5.05 -14.66 3.23
N LEU A 159 -5.81 -13.61 3.01
CA LEU A 159 -5.79 -12.82 1.78
C LEU A 159 -4.97 -11.55 2.01
N TYR A 160 -3.80 -11.45 1.36
CA TYR A 160 -3.02 -10.22 1.34
C TYR A 160 -3.47 -9.34 0.17
N VAL A 161 -3.77 -8.07 0.41
CA VAL A 161 -4.29 -7.12 -0.58
C VAL A 161 -3.28 -5.99 -0.77
N GLY A 162 -2.85 -5.77 -2.00
CA GLY A 162 -1.90 -4.70 -2.36
C GLY A 162 -1.99 -4.31 -3.84
N ASP A 163 -1.28 -3.25 -4.24
CA ASP A 163 -1.26 -2.75 -5.62
C ASP A 163 -0.04 -3.24 -6.41
N ARG A 164 0.90 -3.95 -5.78
CA ARG A 164 2.16 -4.35 -6.42
C ARG A 164 2.35 -5.85 -6.55
N LEU A 165 2.67 -6.30 -7.77
CA LEU A 165 3.05 -7.70 -8.00
C LEU A 165 4.34 -8.07 -7.28
N ASP A 166 5.38 -7.24 -7.43
CA ASP A 166 6.73 -7.47 -6.91
C ASP A 166 6.83 -7.35 -5.38
N ASN A 167 5.98 -6.51 -4.78
CA ASN A 167 6.07 -6.16 -3.36
C ASN A 167 4.96 -6.76 -2.49
N ASP A 168 3.78 -7.04 -3.07
CA ASP A 168 2.63 -7.57 -2.33
C ASP A 168 2.27 -8.98 -2.78
N VAL A 169 1.92 -9.15 -4.06
CA VAL A 169 1.33 -10.40 -4.57
C VAL A 169 2.34 -11.54 -4.56
N ASP A 170 3.43 -11.41 -5.30
CA ASP A 170 4.43 -12.47 -5.47
C ASP A 170 5.03 -12.93 -4.12
N PRO A 171 5.45 -12.03 -3.22
CA PRO A 171 5.98 -12.48 -1.92
C PRO A 171 4.90 -13.01 -0.96
N ALA A 172 3.65 -12.53 -1.00
CA ALA A 172 2.56 -13.14 -0.24
C ALA A 172 2.27 -14.58 -0.71
N LYS A 173 2.23 -14.80 -2.03
CA LYS A 173 2.04 -16.12 -2.64
C LYS A 173 3.20 -17.05 -2.28
N ALA A 174 4.44 -16.55 -2.29
CA ALA A 174 5.62 -17.31 -1.88
C ALA A 174 5.57 -17.73 -0.39
N ALA A 175 4.93 -16.92 0.46
CA ALA A 175 4.68 -17.23 1.87
C ALA A 175 3.46 -18.18 2.09
N GLY A 176 2.83 -18.66 1.02
CA GLY A 176 1.69 -19.57 1.06
C GLY A 176 0.33 -18.89 1.30
N MET A 177 0.25 -17.56 1.16
CA MET A 177 -0.99 -16.81 1.29
C MET A 177 -1.79 -16.77 -0.02
N ARG A 178 -3.05 -16.33 0.07
CA ARG A 178 -3.80 -15.84 -1.09
C ARG A 178 -3.48 -14.36 -1.29
N ALA A 179 -3.59 -13.87 -2.51
CA ALA A 179 -3.29 -12.47 -2.82
C ALA A 179 -4.33 -11.84 -3.74
N ALA A 180 -4.75 -10.62 -3.43
CA ALA A 180 -5.55 -9.76 -4.30
C ALA A 180 -4.69 -8.59 -4.78
N LEU A 181 -4.70 -8.34 -6.09
CA LEU A 181 -4.11 -7.15 -6.71
C LEU A 181 -5.20 -6.09 -6.90
N VAL A 182 -5.01 -4.89 -6.35
CA VAL A 182 -5.92 -3.77 -6.58
C VAL A 182 -5.38 -2.84 -7.66
N ARG A 183 -6.22 -2.45 -8.64
CA ARG A 183 -5.89 -1.48 -9.68
C ARG A 183 -5.97 -0.06 -9.14
N ARG A 184 -4.89 0.38 -8.48
CA ARG A 184 -4.70 1.71 -7.90
C ARG A 184 -3.29 2.22 -8.14
N GLY A 185 -3.14 3.54 -8.14
CA GLY A 185 -1.85 4.17 -8.38
C GLY A 185 -1.22 3.82 -9.72
N ILE A 186 -0.02 4.34 -9.94
CA ILE A 186 0.70 4.06 -11.19
C ILE A 186 1.07 2.58 -11.28
N LEU A 187 1.55 1.98 -10.18
CA LEU A 187 2.01 0.60 -10.19
C LEU A 187 0.87 -0.41 -10.27
N GLY A 188 -0.24 -0.25 -9.57
CA GLY A 188 -1.39 -1.16 -9.68
C GLY A 188 -1.97 -1.22 -11.08
N TYR A 189 -2.10 -0.08 -11.78
CA TYR A 189 -2.51 -0.09 -13.19
C TYR A 189 -1.46 -0.76 -14.09
N LEU A 190 -0.17 -0.44 -13.95
CA LEU A 190 0.88 -1.06 -14.75
C LEU A 190 0.99 -2.57 -14.49
N HIS A 191 0.86 -3.00 -13.24
CA HIS A 191 1.03 -4.38 -12.82
C HIS A 191 -0.17 -5.26 -13.16
N ALA A 192 -1.39 -4.72 -13.13
CA ALA A 192 -2.58 -5.46 -13.56
C ALA A 192 -2.56 -5.83 -15.05
N GLU A 193 -1.84 -5.06 -15.88
CA GLU A 193 -1.70 -5.32 -17.33
C GLU A 193 -0.45 -6.15 -17.68
N ARG A 194 0.42 -6.46 -16.69
CA ARG A 194 1.62 -7.29 -16.92
C ARG A 194 1.22 -8.76 -17.01
N SER A 195 2.04 -9.54 -17.72
CA SER A 195 1.94 -11.01 -17.84
C SER A 195 2.23 -11.78 -16.54
N GLY A 196 2.02 -11.14 -15.39
CA GLY A 196 2.11 -11.75 -14.06
C GLY A 196 0.91 -11.46 -13.17
N ALA A 197 -0.05 -10.65 -13.63
CA ALA A 197 -1.26 -10.34 -12.90
C ALA A 197 -2.08 -11.61 -12.56
N GLU A 198 -2.00 -12.63 -13.41
CA GLU A 198 -2.68 -13.92 -13.23
C GLU A 198 -2.16 -14.74 -12.04
N ARG A 199 -1.04 -14.35 -11.42
CA ARG A 199 -0.55 -14.95 -10.17
C ARG A 199 -1.33 -14.50 -8.95
N ALA A 200 -1.98 -13.33 -9.01
CA ALA A 200 -2.96 -12.94 -8.02
C ALA A 200 -4.18 -13.87 -8.09
N ASP A 201 -4.80 -14.14 -6.95
CA ASP A 201 -6.03 -14.91 -6.90
C ASP A 201 -7.24 -14.12 -7.42
N VAL A 202 -7.15 -12.79 -7.37
CA VAL A 202 -8.11 -11.85 -7.94
C VAL A 202 -7.45 -10.52 -8.25
N VAL A 203 -7.90 -9.86 -9.32
CA VAL A 203 -7.60 -8.46 -9.60
C VAL A 203 -8.89 -7.67 -9.45
N ILE A 204 -8.88 -6.64 -8.61
CA ILE A 204 -10.05 -5.82 -8.26
C ILE A 204 -9.82 -4.34 -8.59
N ASP A 205 -10.88 -3.60 -8.85
CA ASP A 205 -10.85 -2.12 -8.97
C ASP A 205 -11.22 -1.45 -7.64
N ASN A 206 -11.98 -2.14 -6.79
CA ASN A 206 -12.57 -1.61 -5.59
C ASN A 206 -12.54 -2.64 -4.45
N LEU A 207 -12.21 -2.21 -3.23
CA LEU A 207 -12.10 -3.08 -2.07
C LEU A 207 -13.46 -3.68 -1.66
N THR A 208 -14.58 -3.05 -2.03
CA THR A 208 -15.93 -3.59 -1.78
C THR A 208 -16.25 -4.83 -2.64
N GLU A 209 -15.41 -5.19 -3.60
CA GLU A 209 -15.50 -6.44 -4.34
C GLU A 209 -15.05 -7.65 -3.50
N LEU A 210 -14.19 -7.43 -2.48
CA LEU A 210 -13.59 -8.49 -1.69
C LEU A 210 -14.60 -9.37 -0.95
N PRO A 211 -15.62 -8.84 -0.25
CA PRO A 211 -16.58 -9.69 0.46
C PRO A 211 -17.30 -10.69 -0.46
N ALA A 212 -17.70 -10.25 -1.66
CA ALA A 212 -18.34 -11.12 -2.65
C ALA A 212 -17.37 -12.18 -3.16
N TRP A 213 -16.15 -11.79 -3.55
CA TRP A 213 -15.13 -12.72 -4.04
C TRP A 213 -14.74 -13.77 -3.00
N ILE A 214 -14.58 -13.37 -1.73
CA ILE A 214 -14.25 -14.28 -0.62
C ILE A 214 -15.35 -15.32 -0.44
N LYS A 215 -16.63 -14.89 -0.50
CA LYS A 215 -17.78 -15.78 -0.37
C LYS A 215 -17.85 -16.80 -1.51
N ASP A 216 -17.57 -16.37 -2.73
CA ASP A 216 -17.64 -17.23 -3.93
C ASP A 216 -16.45 -18.19 -4.04
N SER A 217 -15.33 -17.88 -3.37
CA SER A 217 -14.10 -18.68 -3.35
C SER A 217 -14.02 -19.71 -2.20
N ALA A 218 -15.01 -19.72 -1.30
CA ALA A 218 -15.02 -20.53 -0.07
C ALA A 218 -15.20 -22.03 -0.34
#